data_AF-A0A7G2JZA8-F1
#
_entry.id   AF-A0A7G2JZA8-F1
#
_cell.length_a   1.000
_cell.length_b   1.000
_cell.length_c   1.000
_cell.angle_alpha   90.00
_cell.angle_beta   90.00
_cell.angle_gamma   90.00
#
_symmetry.space_group_name_H-M   'P 1'
#
loop_
_entity.id
_entity.type
_entity.pdbx_description
1 polymer ?
#
loop_
_entity_poly.entity_id
_entity_poly.type
_entity_poly.pdbx_seq_one_letter_code
_entity_poly.pdbx_strand_id
1 'polypeptide(L)' 'MTVCSRRNFVSGMGAVILMTGTSLPAFAKENKADKPKRYAMIHDENACIGCTACMDSCRDVNQVPEGVSRLEILRSEPYG' A
#
# COMPACT_ATOMS: atom_id res chain seq x y z
N MET A 1 7.82 6.90 -51.15
CA MET A 1 7.36 6.92 -49.74
C MET A 1 8.55 6.58 -48.86
N THR A 2 9.31 7.57 -48.44
CA THR A 2 10.49 7.39 -47.58
C THR A 2 10.07 7.50 -46.11
N VAL A 3 10.19 6.37 -45.41
CA VAL A 3 9.87 6.21 -43.98
C VAL A 3 10.85 7.02 -43.15
N CYS A 4 10.42 8.19 -42.65
CA CYS A 4 11.13 8.90 -41.59
C CYS A 4 10.90 8.18 -40.26
N SER A 5 11.83 7.30 -39.88
CA SER A 5 11.79 6.59 -38.59
C SER A 5 12.26 7.51 -37.45
N ARG A 6 11.38 7.76 -36.47
CA ARG A 6 11.64 8.54 -35.24
C ARG A 6 12.91 8.10 -34.49
N ARG A 7 13.37 6.85 -34.68
CA ARG A 7 14.58 6.28 -34.10
C ARG A 7 15.88 6.92 -34.60
N ASN A 8 15.91 7.36 -35.87
CA ASN A 8 17.14 7.90 -36.45
C ASN A 8 17.42 9.35 -36.01
N PHE A 9 16.39 10.08 -35.58
CA PHE A 9 16.54 11.45 -35.05
C PHE A 9 17.15 11.46 -33.64
N VAL A 10 16.67 10.59 -32.74
CA VAL A 10 17.20 10.47 -31.37
C VAL A 10 18.65 9.95 -31.37
N SER A 11 18.99 9.02 -32.27
CA SER A 11 20.35 8.51 -32.39
C SER A 11 21.33 9.53 -33.03
N GLY A 12 20.84 10.44 -33.87
CA GLY A 12 21.66 11.47 -34.53
C GLY A 12 21.99 12.67 -33.63
N MET A 13 21.08 13.09 -32.75
CA MET A 13 21.32 14.22 -31.84
C MET A 13 22.11 13.86 -30.57
N GLY A 14 22.10 12.60 -30.15
CA GLY A 14 22.81 12.17 -28.94
C GLY A 14 24.34 12.28 -29.04
N ALA A 15 24.91 12.20 -30.24
CA ALA A 15 26.35 12.19 -30.44
C ALA A 15 27.04 13.55 -30.20
N VAL A 16 26.31 14.66 -30.34
CA VAL A 16 26.88 16.02 -30.20
C VAL A 16 27.08 16.41 -28.73
N ILE A 17 26.27 15.86 -27.81
CA ILE A 17 26.32 16.19 -26.38
C ILE A 17 27.53 15.53 -25.67
N LEU A 18 28.10 14.46 -26.25
CA LEU A 18 29.19 13.70 -25.62
C LEU A 18 30.57 14.38 -25.68
N MET A 19 30.79 15.37 -26.57
CA MET A 19 32.15 15.91 -26.79
C MET A 19 32.51 17.12 -25.90
N THR A 20 31.57 17.65 -25.11
CA THR A 20 31.82 18.77 -24.16
C THR A 20 31.37 18.46 -22.73
N GLY A 21 31.09 17.19 -22.42
CA GLY A 21 30.57 16.78 -21.11
C GLY A 21 31.63 16.80 -20.01
N THR A 22 31.66 17.86 -19.20
CA THR A 22 32.21 17.77 -17.83
C THR A 22 31.46 16.68 -17.09
N SER A 23 32.17 15.66 -16.62
CA SER A 23 31.62 14.55 -15.84
C SER A 23 31.11 15.04 -14.49
N LEU A 24 29.84 15.48 -14.45
CA LEU A 24 29.12 15.62 -13.19
C LEU A 24 28.72 14.22 -12.73
N PRO A 25 29.10 13.78 -11.52
CA PRO A 25 28.59 12.53 -10.98
C PRO A 25 27.07 12.64 -10.84
N ALA A 26 26.34 11.90 -11.67
CA ALA A 26 24.91 11.73 -11.51
C ALA A 26 24.68 10.81 -10.30
N PHE A 27 24.58 11.39 -9.11
CA PHE A 27 24.07 10.69 -7.94
C PHE A 27 22.60 10.36 -8.20
N ALA A 28 22.33 9.16 -8.71
CA ALA A 28 21.01 8.58 -8.69
C ALA A 28 20.61 8.40 -7.22
N LYS A 29 19.94 9.40 -6.66
CA LYS A 29 19.38 9.33 -5.31
C LYS A 29 18.28 8.27 -5.35
N GLU A 30 18.58 7.06 -4.92
CA GLU A 30 17.57 6.05 -4.64
C GLU A 30 16.71 6.60 -3.49
N ASN A 31 15.62 7.30 -3.84
CA ASN A 31 14.58 7.63 -2.88
C ASN A 31 13.83 6.33 -2.59
N LYS A 32 14.40 5.48 -1.72
CA LYS A 32 13.61 4.52 -0.94
C LYS A 32 12.77 5.33 0.04
N ALA A 33 11.75 6.02 -0.50
CA ALA A 33 10.66 6.50 0.32
C ALA A 33 10.00 5.25 0.89
N ASP A 34 10.01 5.11 2.22
CA ASP A 34 9.23 4.09 2.91
C ASP A 34 7.78 4.23 2.48
N LYS A 35 7.30 3.30 1.65
CA LYS A 35 5.90 3.27 1.25
C LYS A 35 5.07 3.05 2.50
N PRO A 36 3.99 3.81 2.72
CA PRO A 36 3.18 3.66 3.93
C PRO A 36 2.63 2.24 4.00
N LYS A 37 2.86 1.57 5.14
CA LYS A 37 2.30 0.24 5.41
C LYS A 37 0.78 0.34 5.39
N ARG A 38 0.12 -0.60 4.71
CA ARG A 38 -1.34 -0.71 4.65
C ARG A 38 -1.76 -1.88 5.54
N TYR A 39 -2.43 -1.57 6.65
CA TYR A 39 -2.96 -2.59 7.55
C TYR A 39 -4.40 -2.94 7.17
N ALA A 40 -4.75 -4.22 7.30
CA ALA A 40 -6.10 -4.72 7.09
C ALA A 40 -6.41 -5.81 8.15
N MET A 41 -7.68 -6.02 8.43
CA MET A 41 -8.20 -7.08 9.30
C MET A 41 -9.16 -7.94 8.49
N ILE A 42 -9.07 -9.25 8.65
CA ILE A 42 -9.95 -10.22 7.98
C ILE A 42 -10.71 -10.98 9.06
N HIS A 43 -12.03 -11.04 8.94
CA HIS A 43 -12.93 -11.82 9.79
C HIS A 43 -13.61 -12.86 8.91
N ASP A 44 -13.44 -14.15 9.21
CA ASP A 44 -14.10 -15.24 8.49
C ASP A 44 -15.34 -15.69 9.27
N GLU A 45 -16.52 -15.40 8.72
CA GLU A 45 -17.80 -15.74 9.34
C GLU A 45 -18.06 -17.25 9.36
N ASN A 46 -17.48 -18.03 8.45
CA ASN A 46 -17.67 -19.49 8.44
C ASN A 46 -16.91 -20.18 9.59
N ALA A 47 -15.78 -19.60 10.00
CA ALA A 47 -15.00 -20.06 11.14
C ALA A 47 -15.47 -19.43 12.47
N CYS A 48 -16.28 -18.38 12.41
CA CYS A 48 -16.77 -17.68 13.59
C CYS A 48 -17.82 -18.52 14.33
N ILE A 49 -17.47 -18.98 15.52
CA ILE A 49 -18.37 -19.78 16.38
C ILE A 49 -19.21 -18.93 17.35
N GLY A 50 -19.15 -17.60 17.25
CA GLY A 50 -19.94 -16.70 18.09
C GLY A 50 -19.53 -16.64 19.58
N CYS A 51 -18.31 -17.04 19.93
CA CYS A 51 -17.83 -17.15 21.32
C CYS A 51 -17.54 -15.83 22.05
N THR A 52 -17.72 -14.68 21.38
CA THR A 52 -17.49 -13.32 21.91
C THR A 52 -16.09 -13.00 22.46
N ALA A 53 -15.13 -13.92 22.40
CA ALA A 53 -13.76 -13.71 22.90
C ALA A 53 -13.05 -12.49 22.28
N CYS A 54 -13.38 -12.12 21.05
CA CYS A 54 -12.87 -10.91 20.40
C CYS A 54 -13.37 -9.62 21.05
N MET A 55 -14.60 -9.60 21.60
CA MET A 55 -15.14 -8.47 22.37
C MET A 55 -14.45 -8.35 23.72
N ASP A 56 -14.30 -9.46 24.44
CA ASP A 56 -13.67 -9.50 25.76
C ASP A 56 -12.21 -9.07 25.68
N SER A 57 -11.46 -9.66 24.75
CA SER A 57 -10.05 -9.29 24.50
C SER A 57 -9.91 -7.80 24.14
N CYS A 58 -10.85 -7.24 23.36
CA CYS A 58 -10.83 -5.83 23.02
C CYS A 58 -11.05 -4.94 24.25
N ARG A 59 -11.97 -5.33 25.15
CA ARG A 59 -12.21 -4.61 26.40
C ARG A 59 -10.99 -4.65 27.32
N ASP A 60 -10.42 -5.83 27.53
CA ASP A 60 -9.30 -6.03 28.45
C ASP A 60 -8.06 -5.28 28.01
N VAL A 61 -7.67 -5.43 26.74
CA VAL A 61 -6.45 -4.81 26.20
C VAL A 61 -6.55 -3.29 26.14
N ASN A 62 -7.75 -2.76 25.87
CA ASN A 62 -7.97 -1.31 25.75
C ASN A 62 -8.57 -0.69 27.02
N GLN A 63 -8.74 -1.46 28.10
CA GLN A 63 -9.31 -1.01 29.38
C GLN A 63 -10.64 -0.26 29.17
N VAL A 64 -11.53 -0.82 28.35
CA VAL A 64 -12.76 -0.15 27.92
C VAL A 64 -13.71 0.02 29.11
N PRO A 65 -14.16 1.25 29.43
CA PRO A 65 -15.09 1.49 30.54
C PRO A 65 -16.44 0.78 30.38
N GLU A 66 -17.11 0.62 31.50
CA GLU A 66 -18.49 0.11 31.53
C GLU A 66 -19.45 1.06 30.80
N GLY A 67 -20.47 0.49 30.15
CA GLY A 67 -21.49 1.25 29.42
C GLY A 67 -21.12 1.69 28.00
N VAL A 68 -19.90 1.44 27.53
CA VAL A 68 -19.47 1.71 26.14
C VAL A 68 -18.79 0.50 25.51
N SER A 69 -18.84 0.37 24.19
CA SER A 69 -18.18 -0.71 23.42
C SER A 69 -17.23 -0.12 22.37
N ARG A 70 -16.12 -0.83 22.11
CA ARG A 70 -15.18 -0.51 21.01
C ARG A 70 -15.29 -1.51 19.85
N LEU A 71 -15.65 -2.75 20.16
CA LEU A 71 -15.95 -3.82 19.22
C LEU A 71 -17.23 -4.49 19.70
N GLU A 72 -18.19 -4.66 18.81
CA GLU A 72 -19.51 -5.23 19.13
C GLU A 72 -20.00 -6.11 17.97
N ILE A 73 -20.45 -7.31 18.31
CA ILE A 73 -21.07 -8.23 17.35
C ILE A 73 -22.57 -7.91 17.31
N LEU A 74 -23.01 -7.29 16.22
CA LEU A 74 -24.42 -7.05 15.94
C LEU A 74 -25.08 -8.36 15.50
N ARG A 75 -26.10 -8.79 16.24
CA ARG A 75 -26.88 -9.99 15.91
C ARG A 75 -28.26 -9.54 15.43
N SER A 76 -28.52 -9.59 14.13
CA SER A 76 -29.86 -9.37 13.55
C SER A 76 -30.60 -10.71 13.40
N GLU A 77 -31.91 -10.73 13.68
CA GLU A 77 -32.77 -11.92 13.71
C GLU A 77 -33.07 -12.55 12.31
N PRO A 78 -33.52 -13.83 12.26
CA PRO A 78 -33.20 -14.95 13.15
C PRO A 78 -32.22 -15.93 12.51
N TYR A 79 -31.44 -16.58 13.37
CA TYR A 79 -30.64 -17.73 13.01
C TYR A 79 -31.55 -18.94 12.73
N GLY A 80 -31.62 -19.28 11.45
CA GLY A 80 -32.14 -20.52 10.87
C GLY A 80 -31.48 -20.73 9.52
#